data_AF-A0A8J3QMK1-F1
#
_entry.id   AF-A0A8J3QMK1-F1
#
_cell.length_a   1.000
_cell.length_b   1.000
_cell.length_c   1.000
_cell.angle_alpha   90.00
_cell.angle_beta   90.00
_cell.angle_gamma   90.00
#
_symmetry.space_group_name_H-M   'P 1'
#
loop_
_entity.id
_entity.type
_entity.pdbx_description
1 polymer ?
#
loop_
_entity_poly.entity_id
_entity_poly.type
_entity_poly.pdbx_seq_one_letter_code
_entity_poly.pdbx_strand_id
1 'polypeptide(L)'
;MVGARYREPMWWSRRRKERELADAREEALRWYERLGGQIMNLPPGEEAATKQALVDAGERYNAAGGQLDRATTVKQYELARETSLEGLAYVRAARVAMGLDPGPELPPLAGQRQAGAVRQPRSVEVQGQEYRASPRPASDTPYYYPGGMVSGRPVPSGWYSEPWWKTALVAGAWGVGGALVFDALFSPGWGGGWGGGGFESGYDSGYDQGFDAGYDQGQDQAQDQDQGQDQDQGADYTDASYDTGGYDDSGGYDGGYDGGFDGGGFDGGDFGGGDF
;
A
#
# COMPACT_ATOMS: atom_id res chain seq x y z
N MET A 1 -44.23 -32.16 20.57
CA MET A 1 -43.46 -32.14 19.31
C MET A 1 -42.23 -31.28 19.53
N VAL A 2 -41.07 -31.89 19.73
CA VAL A 2 -39.81 -31.17 19.95
C VAL A 2 -39.08 -31.08 18.61
N GLY A 3 -38.75 -29.86 18.20
CA GLY A 3 -38.17 -29.54 16.90
C GLY A 3 -36.78 -30.15 16.72
N ALA A 4 -36.59 -30.82 15.59
CA ALA A 4 -35.28 -31.26 15.13
C ALA A 4 -34.45 -30.02 14.75
N ARG A 5 -33.48 -29.66 15.59
CA ARG A 5 -32.40 -28.74 15.21
C ARG A 5 -31.52 -29.46 14.19
N TYR A 6 -31.67 -29.13 12.91
CA TYR A 6 -30.78 -29.57 11.86
C TYR A 6 -29.37 -29.03 12.15
N ARG A 7 -28.45 -29.89 12.61
CA ARG A 7 -27.01 -29.59 12.54
C ARG A 7 -26.62 -29.70 11.07
N GLU A 8 -26.32 -28.57 10.44
CA GLU A 8 -25.67 -28.59 9.12
C GLU A 8 -24.41 -29.47 9.19
N PRO A 9 -24.21 -30.41 8.26
CA PRO A 9 -23.05 -31.29 8.34
C PRO A 9 -21.76 -30.50 8.12
N MET A 10 -20.82 -30.57 9.07
CA MET A 10 -19.54 -29.81 9.05
C MET A 10 -18.73 -29.94 7.74
N TRP A 11 -18.94 -31.01 6.96
CA TRP A 11 -18.27 -31.23 5.68
C TRP A 11 -18.71 -30.28 4.55
N TRP A 12 -19.93 -29.72 4.60
CA TRP A 12 -20.39 -28.71 3.64
C TRP A 12 -19.73 -27.35 3.89
N SER A 13 -19.53 -26.97 5.16
CA SER A 13 -18.87 -25.72 5.55
C SER A 13 -17.40 -25.70 5.14
N ARG A 14 -16.69 -26.83 5.33
CA ARG A 14 -15.29 -26.96 4.89
C ARG A 14 -15.13 -26.85 3.37
N ARG A 15 -15.95 -27.56 2.59
CA ARG A 15 -15.92 -27.47 1.11
C ARG A 15 -16.24 -26.06 0.60
N ARG A 16 -17.10 -25.32 1.28
CA ARG A 16 -17.40 -23.92 0.92
C ARG A 16 -16.18 -23.03 1.13
N LYS A 17 -15.53 -23.12 2.30
CA LYS A 17 -14.30 -22.36 2.61
C LYS A 17 -13.15 -22.68 1.65
N GLU A 18 -12.97 -23.96 1.29
CA GLU A 18 -11.96 -24.39 0.31
C GLU A 18 -12.23 -23.79 -1.08
N ARG A 19 -13.49 -23.69 -1.50
CA ARG A 19 -13.88 -23.03 -2.76
C ARG A 19 -13.66 -21.53 -2.71
N GLU A 20 -14.11 -20.86 -1.65
CA GLU A 20 -13.91 -19.41 -1.47
C GLU A 20 -12.42 -19.04 -1.51
N LEU A 21 -11.57 -19.84 -0.87
CA LEU A 21 -10.13 -19.65 -0.91
C LEU A 21 -9.55 -19.84 -2.32
N ALA A 22 -9.97 -20.88 -3.04
CA ALA A 22 -9.54 -21.13 -4.40
C ALA A 22 -9.98 -20.01 -5.36
N ASP A 23 -11.24 -19.56 -5.26
CA ASP A 23 -11.79 -18.48 -6.08
C ASP A 23 -11.05 -17.15 -5.81
N ALA A 24 -10.76 -16.83 -4.54
CA ALA A 24 -9.99 -15.64 -4.16
C ALA A 24 -8.56 -15.68 -4.71
N ARG A 25 -7.91 -16.85 -4.67
CA ARG A 25 -6.58 -17.06 -5.23
C ARG A 25 -6.57 -16.85 -6.75
N GLU A 26 -7.49 -17.47 -7.49
CA GLU A 26 -7.57 -17.35 -8.95
C GLU A 26 -7.87 -15.92 -9.38
N GLU A 27 -8.76 -15.21 -8.67
CA GLU A 27 -9.03 -13.81 -8.95
C GLU A 27 -7.78 -12.94 -8.70
N ALA A 28 -7.04 -13.17 -7.61
CA ALA A 28 -5.80 -12.44 -7.34
C ALA A 28 -4.73 -12.71 -8.41
N LEU A 29 -4.54 -13.98 -8.80
CA LEU A 29 -3.61 -14.37 -9.87
C LEU A 29 -3.98 -13.71 -11.21
N ARG A 30 -5.26 -13.74 -11.59
CA ARG A 30 -5.74 -13.12 -12.82
C ARG A 30 -5.37 -11.64 -12.91
N TRP A 31 -5.54 -10.88 -11.83
CA TRP A 31 -5.19 -9.45 -11.82
C TRP A 31 -3.68 -9.22 -11.80
N TYR A 32 -2.93 -10.05 -11.08
CA TYR A 32 -1.47 -10.01 -11.04
C TYR A 32 -0.84 -10.32 -12.41
N GLU A 33 -1.28 -11.38 -13.08
CA GLU A 33 -0.85 -11.74 -14.43
C GLU A 33 -1.18 -10.65 -15.44
N ARG A 34 -2.38 -10.05 -15.33
CA ARG A 34 -2.75 -8.90 -16.14
C ARG A 34 -1.81 -7.72 -15.89
N LEU A 35 -1.47 -7.42 -14.64
CA LEU A 35 -0.52 -6.35 -14.31
C LEU A 35 0.85 -6.60 -14.94
N GLY A 36 1.42 -7.79 -14.72
CA GLY A 36 2.71 -8.18 -15.31
C GLY A 36 2.69 -8.09 -16.84
N GLY A 37 1.62 -8.60 -17.46
CA GLY A 37 1.42 -8.51 -18.90
C GLY A 37 1.35 -7.08 -19.41
N GLN A 38 0.70 -6.15 -18.70
CA GLN A 38 0.64 -4.76 -19.15
C GLN A 38 1.97 -4.02 -18.93
N ILE A 39 2.69 -4.26 -17.83
CA ILE A 39 4.01 -3.65 -17.60
C ILE A 39 4.99 -4.07 -18.69
N MET A 40 5.05 -5.38 -19.01
CA MET A 40 6.02 -5.92 -19.98
C MET A 40 5.74 -5.52 -21.42
N ASN A 41 4.47 -5.26 -21.78
CA ASN A 41 4.07 -4.91 -23.13
C ASN A 41 3.92 -3.39 -23.35
N LEU A 42 4.05 -2.57 -22.30
CA LEU A 42 3.98 -1.13 -22.48
C LEU A 42 5.36 -0.63 -22.96
N PRO A 43 5.41 0.11 -24.08
CA PRO A 43 6.66 0.71 -24.50
C PRO A 43 7.18 1.66 -23.42
N PRO A 44 8.49 1.70 -23.16
CA PRO A 44 9.05 2.69 -22.26
C PRO A 44 8.80 4.09 -22.83
N GLY A 45 8.21 4.98 -22.03
CA GLY A 45 8.02 6.39 -22.40
C GLY A 45 9.21 7.26 -21.98
N GLU A 46 9.34 8.42 -22.62
CA GLU A 46 10.42 9.37 -22.32
C GLU A 46 10.03 10.38 -21.24
N GLU A 47 8.73 10.65 -21.07
CA GLU A 47 8.21 11.62 -20.13
C GLU A 47 8.42 11.17 -18.68
N ALA A 48 8.75 12.12 -17.80
CA ALA A 48 8.91 11.85 -16.37
C ALA A 48 7.66 11.21 -15.75
N ALA A 49 6.46 11.69 -16.14
CA ALA A 49 5.18 11.15 -15.71
C ALA A 49 5.02 9.66 -16.07
N THR A 50 5.36 9.29 -17.31
CA THR A 50 5.30 7.90 -17.78
C THR A 50 6.27 7.01 -17.02
N LYS A 51 7.53 7.45 -16.91
CA LYS A 51 8.59 6.70 -16.19
C LYS A 51 8.21 6.47 -14.74
N GLN A 52 7.77 7.51 -14.05
CA GLN A 52 7.41 7.42 -12.63
C GLN A 52 6.22 6.48 -12.41
N ALA A 53 5.17 6.61 -13.23
CA ALA A 53 4.02 5.72 -13.16
C ALA A 53 4.38 4.25 -13.43
N LEU A 54 5.30 3.97 -14.38
CA LEU A 54 5.77 2.61 -14.62
C LEU A 54 6.64 2.06 -13.49
N VAL A 55 7.46 2.90 -12.85
CA VAL A 55 8.21 2.51 -11.64
C VAL A 55 7.25 2.15 -10.52
N ASP A 56 6.27 3.01 -10.22
CA ASP A 56 5.27 2.75 -9.18
C ASP A 56 4.45 1.48 -9.51
N ALA A 57 4.11 1.24 -10.79
CA ALA A 57 3.46 0.00 -11.21
C ALA A 57 4.32 -1.25 -10.95
N GLY A 58 5.63 -1.17 -11.24
CA GLY A 58 6.60 -2.24 -10.97
C GLY A 58 6.77 -2.53 -9.48
N GLU A 59 6.78 -1.51 -8.63
CA GLU A 59 6.77 -1.67 -7.16
C GLU A 59 5.54 -2.45 -6.70
N ARG A 60 4.35 -2.10 -7.23
CA ARG A 60 3.11 -2.82 -6.93
C ARG A 60 3.10 -4.25 -7.45
N TYR A 61 3.66 -4.50 -8.63
CA TYR A 61 3.82 -5.85 -9.16
C TYR A 61 4.69 -6.72 -8.23
N ASN A 62 5.86 -6.23 -7.82
CA ASN A 62 6.74 -6.96 -6.90
C ASN A 62 6.06 -7.22 -5.53
N ALA A 63 5.35 -6.22 -5.00
CA ALA A 63 4.61 -6.36 -3.74
C ALA A 63 3.48 -7.39 -3.85
N ALA A 64 2.69 -7.35 -4.93
CA ALA A 64 1.60 -8.29 -5.16
C ALA A 64 2.12 -9.73 -5.33
N GLY A 65 3.22 -9.93 -6.05
CA GLY A 65 3.88 -11.24 -6.16
C GLY A 65 4.30 -11.79 -4.81
N GLY A 66 5.01 -10.99 -4.01
CA GLY A 66 5.41 -11.39 -2.66
C GLY A 66 4.24 -11.59 -1.67
N GLN A 67 3.08 -10.98 -1.91
CA GLN A 67 1.85 -11.25 -1.15
C GLN A 67 1.21 -12.57 -1.59
N LEU A 68 1.10 -12.82 -2.90
CA LEU A 68 0.57 -14.07 -3.46
C LEU A 68 1.35 -15.29 -2.97
N ASP A 69 2.68 -15.19 -2.94
CA ASP A 69 3.55 -16.29 -2.50
C ASP A 69 3.34 -16.68 -1.03
N ARG A 70 2.98 -15.72 -0.18
CA ARG A 70 2.78 -15.93 1.28
C ARG A 70 1.32 -16.07 1.68
N ALA A 71 0.38 -15.80 0.78
CA ALA A 71 -1.04 -15.78 1.08
C ALA A 71 -1.57 -17.20 1.33
N THR A 72 -2.29 -17.37 2.44
CA THR A 72 -2.91 -18.62 2.88
C THR A 72 -4.38 -18.44 3.29
N THR A 73 -4.89 -17.21 3.24
CA THR A 73 -6.26 -16.85 3.62
C THR A 73 -6.92 -16.05 2.52
N VAL A 74 -8.27 -16.08 2.48
CA VAL A 74 -9.08 -15.29 1.53
C VAL A 74 -8.68 -13.81 1.59
N LYS A 75 -8.57 -13.25 2.79
CA LYS A 75 -8.23 -11.84 2.97
C LYS A 75 -6.84 -11.48 2.44
N GLN A 76 -5.85 -12.36 2.58
CA GLN A 76 -4.52 -12.13 2.02
C GLN A 76 -4.53 -12.16 0.48
N TYR A 77 -5.32 -13.04 -0.15
CA TYR A 77 -5.50 -13.02 -1.60
C TYR A 77 -6.25 -11.76 -2.07
N GLU A 78 -7.25 -11.30 -1.32
CA GLU A 78 -7.92 -10.02 -1.60
C GLU A 78 -6.94 -8.83 -1.54
N LEU A 79 -6.02 -8.80 -0.56
CA LEU A 79 -4.98 -7.77 -0.47
C LEU A 79 -4.02 -7.81 -1.67
N ALA A 80 -3.65 -9.01 -2.13
CA ALA A 80 -2.84 -9.17 -3.34
C ALA A 80 -3.56 -8.70 -4.61
N ARG A 81 -4.87 -8.97 -4.70
CA ARG A 81 -5.74 -8.43 -5.74
C ARG A 81 -5.79 -6.91 -5.69
N GLU A 82 -6.00 -6.31 -4.52
CA GLU A 82 -6.01 -4.85 -4.35
C GLU A 82 -4.68 -4.23 -4.78
N THR A 83 -3.55 -4.79 -4.35
CA THR A 83 -2.21 -4.32 -4.76
C THR A 83 -2.01 -4.43 -6.27
N SER A 84 -2.51 -5.49 -6.90
CA SER A 84 -2.46 -5.65 -8.37
C SER A 84 -3.31 -4.61 -9.10
N LEU A 85 -4.49 -4.29 -8.58
CA LEU A 85 -5.36 -3.24 -9.12
C LEU A 85 -4.72 -1.85 -8.98
N GLU A 86 -4.02 -1.58 -7.88
CA GLU A 86 -3.24 -0.34 -7.71
C GLU A 86 -2.13 -0.24 -8.77
N GLY A 87 -1.38 -1.33 -9.00
CA GLY A 87 -0.40 -1.39 -10.09
C GLY A 87 -1.03 -1.11 -11.45
N LEU A 88 -2.21 -1.68 -11.73
CA LEU A 88 -2.93 -1.44 -12.98
C LEU A 88 -3.42 0.02 -13.11
N ALA A 89 -3.75 0.68 -12.01
CA ALA A 89 -4.08 2.11 -12.01
C ALA A 89 -2.85 2.95 -12.41
N TYR A 90 -1.65 2.59 -11.96
CA TYR A 90 -0.41 3.22 -12.39
C TYR A 90 -0.10 2.95 -13.87
N VAL A 91 -0.29 1.73 -14.36
CA VAL A 91 -0.15 1.43 -15.80
C VAL A 91 -1.14 2.25 -16.63
N ARG A 92 -2.40 2.37 -16.17
CA ARG A 92 -3.40 3.23 -16.81
C ARG A 92 -2.91 4.69 -16.87
N ALA A 93 -2.36 5.21 -15.78
CA ALA A 93 -1.80 6.56 -15.73
C ALA A 93 -0.62 6.74 -16.70
N ALA A 94 0.29 5.77 -16.78
CA ALA A 94 1.38 5.77 -17.76
C ALA A 94 0.84 5.84 -19.20
N ARG A 95 -0.17 5.03 -19.54
CA ARG A 95 -0.81 5.07 -20.86
C ARG A 95 -1.41 6.44 -21.16
N VAL A 96 -2.10 7.06 -20.20
CA VAL A 96 -2.65 8.43 -20.34
C VAL A 96 -1.53 9.46 -20.57
N ALA A 97 -0.41 9.36 -19.84
CA ALA A 97 0.74 10.25 -20.02
C ALA A 97 1.36 10.14 -21.41
N MET A 98 1.35 8.94 -21.99
CA MET A 98 1.80 8.68 -23.37
C MET A 98 0.76 9.05 -24.44
N GLY A 99 -0.42 9.55 -24.06
CA GLY A 99 -1.52 9.81 -24.99
C GLY A 99 -2.13 8.55 -25.61
N LEU A 100 -1.93 7.39 -24.99
CA LEU A 100 -2.50 6.10 -25.43
C LEU A 100 -3.89 5.88 -24.83
N ASP A 101 -4.65 4.96 -25.43
CA ASP A 101 -5.88 4.46 -24.82
C ASP A 101 -5.58 3.90 -23.42
N PRO A 102 -6.24 4.38 -22.35
CA PRO A 102 -5.97 3.95 -20.98
C PRO A 102 -6.40 2.50 -20.70
N GLY A 103 -7.09 1.85 -21.64
CA GLY A 103 -7.54 0.47 -21.55
C GLY A 103 -8.87 0.32 -20.80
N PRO A 104 -9.28 -0.92 -20.49
CA PRO A 104 -10.56 -1.19 -19.84
C PRO A 104 -10.64 -0.54 -18.45
N GLU A 105 -11.84 -0.12 -18.06
CA GLU A 105 -12.13 0.32 -16.70
C GLU A 105 -11.72 -0.77 -15.68
N LEU A 106 -11.17 -0.30 -14.56
CA LEU A 106 -10.75 -1.16 -13.46
C LEU A 106 -11.81 -1.12 -12.36
N PRO A 107 -11.99 -2.21 -11.60
CA PRO A 107 -12.74 -2.14 -10.35
C PRO A 107 -12.20 -1.01 -9.47
N PRO A 108 -13.07 -0.19 -8.85
CA PRO A 108 -12.63 0.92 -8.02
C PRO A 108 -11.90 0.41 -6.79
N LEU A 109 -10.74 1.01 -6.49
CA LEU A 109 -9.98 0.71 -5.29
C LEU A 109 -10.79 1.05 -4.03
N ALA A 110 -10.56 0.31 -2.94
CA ALA A 110 -11.28 0.52 -1.70
C ALA A 110 -11.19 1.96 -1.19
N GLY A 111 -9.98 2.54 -1.17
CA GLY A 111 -9.75 3.91 -0.73
C GLY A 111 -10.21 4.98 -1.73
N GLN A 112 -10.18 4.70 -3.03
CA GLN A 112 -10.58 5.67 -4.06
C GLN A 112 -12.06 6.06 -3.97
N ARG A 113 -12.93 5.12 -3.55
CA ARG A 113 -14.38 5.38 -3.40
C ARG A 113 -14.67 6.51 -2.43
N GLN A 114 -13.86 6.67 -1.38
CA GLN A 114 -14.02 7.71 -0.38
C GLN A 114 -13.26 8.99 -0.74
N ALA A 115 -12.10 8.87 -1.39
CA ALA A 115 -11.22 10.01 -1.61
C ALA A 115 -11.50 10.85 -2.86
N GLY A 116 -12.23 10.31 -3.85
CA GLY A 116 -12.57 11.04 -5.07
C GLY A 116 -11.38 11.30 -5.99
N ALA A 117 -11.48 12.33 -6.83
CA ALA A 117 -10.48 12.65 -7.87
C ALA A 117 -10.29 14.16 -8.04
N VAL A 118 -9.06 14.59 -8.32
CA VAL A 118 -8.76 15.97 -8.75
C VAL A 118 -9.49 16.23 -10.07
N ARG A 119 -10.33 17.28 -10.10
CA ARG A 119 -11.15 17.63 -11.29
C ARG A 119 -10.62 18.83 -12.06
N GLN A 120 -9.84 19.68 -11.41
CA GLN A 120 -9.32 20.93 -11.95
C GLN A 120 -7.87 21.13 -11.48
N PRO A 121 -7.01 21.74 -12.30
CA PRO A 121 -5.67 22.12 -11.87
C PRO A 121 -5.71 23.04 -10.65
N ARG A 122 -4.79 22.83 -9.71
CA ARG A 122 -4.59 23.63 -8.50
C ARG A 122 -3.11 23.89 -8.29
N SER A 123 -2.79 25.07 -7.76
CA SER A 123 -1.45 25.42 -7.30
C SER A 123 -1.56 26.17 -5.98
N VAL A 124 -0.68 25.86 -5.03
CA VAL A 124 -0.58 26.51 -3.73
C VAL A 124 0.89 26.69 -3.36
N GLU A 125 1.18 27.69 -2.52
CA GLU A 125 2.51 27.88 -1.96
C GLU A 125 2.50 27.49 -0.48
N VAL A 126 3.40 26.58 -0.09
CA VAL A 126 3.56 26.13 1.30
C VAL A 126 5.03 26.27 1.66
N GLN A 127 5.32 27.09 2.68
CA GLN A 127 6.69 27.35 3.15
C GLN A 127 7.65 27.80 2.03
N GLY A 128 7.16 28.61 1.09
CA GLY A 128 7.96 29.11 -0.03
C GLY A 128 8.23 28.10 -1.14
N GLN A 129 7.56 26.93 -1.13
CA GLN A 129 7.59 25.94 -2.21
C GLN A 129 6.22 25.83 -2.86
N GLU A 130 6.19 25.71 -4.19
CA GLU A 130 4.96 25.59 -4.97
C GLU A 130 4.55 24.13 -5.13
N TYR A 131 3.31 23.82 -4.77
CA TYR A 131 2.72 22.49 -4.91
C TYR A 131 1.55 22.53 -5.88
N ARG A 132 1.53 21.59 -6.83
CA ARG A 132 0.51 21.52 -7.88
C ARG A 132 -0.23 20.18 -7.86
N ALA A 133 -1.49 20.22 -8.22
CA ALA A 133 -2.32 19.04 -8.48
C ALA A 133 -3.11 19.23 -9.78
N SER A 134 -3.27 18.17 -10.58
CA SER A 134 -3.92 18.22 -11.89
C SER A 134 -4.71 16.95 -12.21
N PRO A 135 -5.84 17.04 -12.95
CA PRO A 135 -6.53 15.87 -13.49
C PRO A 135 -5.76 15.19 -14.64
N ARG A 136 -4.76 15.87 -15.23
CA ARG A 136 -4.01 15.40 -16.40
C ARG A 136 -2.51 15.41 -16.11
N PRO A 137 -1.74 14.49 -16.72
CA PRO A 137 -0.29 14.49 -16.61
C PRO A 137 0.28 15.76 -17.24
N ALA A 138 1.30 16.32 -16.60
CA ALA A 138 2.10 17.41 -17.13
C ALA A 138 3.52 17.33 -16.58
N SER A 139 4.47 18.06 -17.18
CA SER A 139 5.87 18.04 -16.78
C SER A 139 6.10 18.54 -15.34
N ASP A 140 5.21 19.39 -14.84
CA ASP A 140 5.20 19.96 -13.50
C ASP A 140 4.35 19.15 -12.50
N THR A 141 3.69 18.09 -12.95
CA THR A 141 2.91 17.16 -12.11
C THR A 141 3.20 15.70 -12.50
N PRO A 142 4.45 15.22 -12.34
CA PRO A 142 4.85 13.91 -12.85
C PRO A 142 4.40 12.74 -11.95
N TYR A 143 3.95 13.00 -10.72
CA TYR A 143 3.61 11.94 -9.77
C TYR A 143 2.12 11.63 -9.80
N TYR A 144 1.75 10.43 -10.21
CA TYR A 144 0.36 9.97 -10.14
C TYR A 144 0.06 9.36 -8.77
N TYR A 145 -1.15 9.60 -8.26
CA TYR A 145 -1.72 8.86 -7.13
C TYR A 145 -3.10 8.31 -7.51
N PRO A 146 -3.38 7.01 -7.29
CA PRO A 146 -4.64 6.39 -7.66
C PRO A 146 -5.82 6.76 -6.74
N GLY A 147 -5.56 7.47 -5.63
CA GLY A 147 -6.57 7.88 -4.65
C GLY A 147 -6.73 6.86 -3.52
N GLY A 148 -6.92 7.34 -2.29
CA GLY A 148 -6.94 6.46 -1.12
C GLY A 148 -6.97 7.18 0.22
N MET A 149 -7.01 6.40 1.29
CA MET A 149 -6.85 6.90 2.66
C MET A 149 -5.38 6.86 3.04
N VAL A 150 -4.84 7.97 3.53
CA VAL A 150 -3.46 8.10 4.00
C VAL A 150 -3.53 8.61 5.44
N SER A 151 -3.13 7.78 6.41
CA SER A 151 -3.22 8.04 7.85
C SER A 151 -4.55 8.73 8.25
N GLY A 152 -5.67 8.12 7.87
CA GLY A 152 -7.03 8.59 8.18
C GLY A 152 -7.56 9.74 7.33
N ARG A 153 -6.79 10.28 6.37
CA ARG A 153 -7.24 11.36 5.49
C ARG A 153 -7.46 10.89 4.04
N PRO A 154 -8.57 11.27 3.39
CA PRO A 154 -8.80 10.96 1.98
C PRO A 154 -7.91 11.81 1.07
N VAL A 155 -7.00 11.18 0.34
CA VAL A 155 -6.18 11.81 -0.70
C VAL A 155 -6.78 11.51 -2.08
N PRO A 156 -7.24 12.52 -2.85
CA PRO A 156 -7.87 12.29 -4.14
C PRO A 156 -6.95 11.63 -5.17
N SER A 157 -7.52 10.93 -6.14
CA SER A 157 -6.73 10.46 -7.29
C SER A 157 -6.35 11.64 -8.20
N GLY A 158 -5.12 11.68 -8.70
CA GLY A 158 -4.67 12.77 -9.59
C GLY A 158 -3.17 12.76 -9.84
N TRP A 159 -2.72 13.78 -10.58
CA TRP A 159 -1.31 14.07 -10.84
C TRP A 159 -0.83 15.20 -9.93
N TYR A 160 0.39 15.08 -9.41
CA TYR A 160 0.93 15.98 -8.40
C TYR A 160 2.37 16.37 -8.72
N SER A 161 2.78 17.57 -8.31
CA SER A 161 4.15 18.07 -8.47
C SER A 161 5.14 17.30 -7.63
N GLU A 162 4.72 16.86 -6.44
CA GLU A 162 5.53 16.10 -5.50
C GLU A 162 4.71 14.97 -4.86
N PRO A 163 5.35 13.85 -4.48
CA PRO A 163 4.68 12.71 -3.87
C PRO A 163 4.55 12.86 -2.34
N TRP A 164 4.02 13.99 -1.87
CA TRP A 164 3.95 14.37 -0.45
C TRP A 164 3.19 13.37 0.45
N TRP A 165 2.34 12.52 -0.12
CA TRP A 165 1.65 11.43 0.60
C TRP A 165 2.56 10.24 0.91
N LYS A 166 3.66 10.03 0.16
CA LYS A 166 4.54 8.85 0.32
C LYS A 166 5.17 8.80 1.72
N THR A 167 5.51 9.95 2.30
CA THR A 167 6.08 10.00 3.67
C THR A 167 5.07 9.51 4.71
N ALA A 168 3.80 9.92 4.60
CA ALA A 168 2.76 9.47 5.51
C ALA A 168 2.44 7.98 5.35
N LEU A 169 2.50 7.44 4.13
CA LEU A 169 2.35 6.00 3.88
C LEU A 169 3.46 5.16 4.52
N VAL A 170 4.69 5.66 4.54
CA VAL A 170 5.85 4.94 5.10
C VAL A 170 5.94 5.12 6.63
N ALA A 171 5.80 6.35 7.11
CA ALA A 171 5.97 6.69 8.52
C ALA A 171 4.72 6.44 9.38
N GLY A 172 3.57 6.19 8.76
CA GLY A 172 2.28 6.04 9.45
C GLY A 172 1.70 7.37 9.99
N ALA A 173 2.47 8.45 9.95
CA ALA A 173 2.07 9.78 10.40
C ALA A 173 2.33 10.85 9.33
N TRP A 174 1.45 11.84 9.28
CA TRP A 174 1.64 13.02 8.45
C TRP A 174 2.80 13.85 9.01
N GLY A 175 3.91 13.94 8.26
CA GLY A 175 4.91 14.97 8.52
C GLY A 175 4.26 16.35 8.39
N VAL A 176 4.71 17.32 9.20
CA VAL A 176 4.14 18.68 9.25
C VAL A 176 4.02 19.29 7.84
N GLY A 177 5.01 19.07 6.97
CA GLY A 177 4.96 19.53 5.58
C GLY A 177 3.81 18.92 4.76
N GLY A 178 3.63 17.59 4.81
CA GLY A 178 2.58 16.91 4.04
C GLY A 178 1.16 17.30 4.48
N ALA A 179 0.95 17.50 5.78
CA ALA A 179 -0.33 17.99 6.31
C ALA A 179 -0.65 19.41 5.80
N LEU A 180 0.33 20.32 5.83
CA LEU A 180 0.16 21.69 5.33
C LEU A 180 -0.12 21.72 3.82
N VAL A 181 0.56 20.88 3.03
CA VAL A 181 0.30 20.75 1.58
C VAL A 181 -1.11 20.25 1.31
N PHE A 182 -1.54 19.20 2.02
CA PHE A 182 -2.90 18.71 1.92
C PHE A 182 -3.93 19.79 2.26
N ASP A 183 -3.76 20.44 3.41
CA ASP A 183 -4.68 21.46 3.89
C ASP A 183 -4.73 22.65 2.92
N ALA A 184 -3.60 23.07 2.35
CA ALA A 184 -3.56 24.14 1.35
C ALA A 184 -4.25 23.74 0.03
N LEU A 185 -3.98 22.55 -0.50
CA LEU A 185 -4.54 22.09 -1.78
C LEU A 185 -6.04 21.81 -1.71
N PHE A 186 -6.55 21.38 -0.54
CA PHE A 186 -7.86 20.75 -0.43
C PHE A 186 -8.78 21.32 0.68
N SER A 187 -8.33 22.24 1.53
CA SER A 187 -9.23 22.82 2.54
C SER A 187 -10.32 23.72 1.92
N PRO A 188 -11.53 23.73 2.50
CA PRO A 188 -12.66 24.53 1.99
C PRO A 188 -12.42 26.05 1.91
N GLY A 189 -11.43 26.59 2.61
CA GLY A 189 -11.19 28.02 2.76
C GLY A 189 -10.50 28.73 1.59
N TRP A 190 -9.91 28.00 0.64
CA TRP A 190 -9.18 28.59 -0.50
C TRP A 190 -9.76 28.12 -1.84
N GLY A 191 -10.75 28.86 -2.33
CA GLY A 191 -11.03 29.00 -3.76
C GLY A 191 -11.40 27.74 -4.54
N GLY A 192 -12.49 27.07 -4.15
CA GLY A 192 -13.12 26.05 -5.00
C GLY A 192 -13.70 24.91 -4.18
N GLY A 193 -14.88 25.17 -3.60
CA GLY A 193 -15.64 24.20 -2.84
C GLY A 193 -15.69 22.85 -3.57
N TRP A 194 -15.14 21.83 -2.92
CA TRP A 194 -15.51 20.46 -3.22
C TRP A 194 -17.02 20.35 -3.00
N GLY A 195 -17.76 19.90 -4.02
CA GLY A 195 -19.20 19.71 -3.94
C GLY A 195 -19.54 18.91 -2.68
N GLY A 196 -20.29 19.54 -1.78
CA GLY A 196 -20.67 18.98 -0.48
C GLY A 196 -21.32 17.61 -0.65
N GLY A 197 -20.83 16.63 0.10
CA GLY A 197 -21.45 15.32 0.15
C GLY A 197 -20.61 14.21 0.78
N GLY A 198 -19.27 14.32 0.86
CA GLY A 198 -18.42 13.20 1.31
C GLY A 198 -17.41 13.49 2.42
N PHE A 199 -17.10 14.77 2.71
CA PHE A 199 -16.00 15.12 3.61
C PHE A 199 -16.36 15.00 5.10
N GLU A 200 -17.56 15.40 5.51
CA GLU A 200 -18.00 15.29 6.91
C GLU A 200 -18.34 13.85 7.32
N SER A 201 -18.91 13.05 6.41
CA SER A 201 -19.31 11.68 6.73
C SER A 201 -18.14 10.74 7.05
N GLY A 202 -16.96 10.96 6.47
CA GLY A 202 -15.80 10.08 6.66
C GLY A 202 -14.96 10.41 7.90
N TYR A 203 -14.98 11.68 8.35
CA TYR A 203 -14.25 12.12 9.53
C TYR A 203 -14.87 11.54 10.82
N ASP A 204 -16.20 11.51 10.91
CA ASP A 204 -16.92 10.88 12.03
C ASP A 204 -16.94 9.35 11.91
N SER A 205 -17.25 8.77 10.74
CA SER A 205 -17.45 7.32 10.65
C SER A 205 -16.16 6.50 10.78
N GLY A 206 -15.01 7.07 10.42
CA GLY A 206 -13.71 6.39 10.45
C GLY A 206 -13.09 6.30 11.84
N TYR A 207 -13.35 7.29 12.70
CA TYR A 207 -12.87 7.30 14.08
C TYR A 207 -13.65 6.28 14.93
N ASP A 208 -14.98 6.27 14.80
CA ASP A 208 -15.84 5.35 15.57
C ASP A 208 -15.67 3.89 15.14
N GLN A 209 -15.60 3.59 13.83
CA GLN A 209 -15.42 2.21 13.37
C GLN A 209 -14.02 1.63 13.63
N GLY A 210 -12.99 2.47 13.66
CA GLY A 210 -11.62 2.05 13.99
C GLY A 210 -11.40 1.84 15.49
N PHE A 211 -12.10 2.65 16.32
CA PHE A 211 -12.02 2.55 17.78
C PHE A 211 -12.86 1.38 18.31
N ASP A 212 -14.10 1.17 17.83
CA ASP A 212 -14.96 0.05 18.26
C ASP A 212 -14.40 -1.30 17.80
N ALA A 213 -13.87 -1.41 16.58
CA ALA A 213 -13.28 -2.65 16.08
C ALA A 213 -11.99 -3.04 16.83
N GLY A 214 -11.24 -2.05 17.36
CA GLY A 214 -10.06 -2.28 18.18
C GLY A 214 -10.36 -2.61 19.64
N TYR A 215 -11.48 -2.09 20.19
CA TYR A 215 -11.88 -2.32 21.58
C TYR A 215 -12.59 -3.67 21.78
N ASP A 216 -13.48 -4.07 20.87
CA ASP A 216 -14.19 -5.36 20.97
C ASP A 216 -13.26 -6.55 20.74
N GLN A 217 -12.30 -6.45 19.80
CA GLN A 217 -11.35 -7.53 19.52
C GLN A 217 -10.30 -7.71 20.64
N GLY A 218 -10.08 -6.69 21.48
CA GLY A 218 -9.15 -6.73 22.61
C GLY A 218 -9.74 -7.32 23.90
N GLN A 219 -11.06 -7.28 24.08
CA GLN A 219 -11.70 -7.82 25.29
C GLN A 219 -12.06 -9.30 25.18
N ASP A 220 -12.38 -9.80 23.98
CA ASP A 220 -12.73 -11.21 23.77
C ASP A 220 -11.53 -12.17 23.92
N GLN A 221 -10.29 -11.68 23.81
CA GLN A 221 -9.08 -12.48 24.08
C GLN A 221 -8.63 -12.47 25.54
N ALA A 222 -9.20 -11.60 26.39
CA ALA A 222 -8.74 -11.42 27.77
C ALA A 222 -9.60 -12.16 28.82
N GLN A 223 -10.71 -12.80 28.44
CA GLN A 223 -11.64 -13.41 29.40
C GLN A 223 -11.60 -14.95 29.51
N ASP A 224 -10.75 -15.65 28.75
CA ASP A 224 -10.68 -17.13 28.77
C ASP A 224 -9.39 -17.71 29.39
N GLN A 225 -8.70 -16.96 30.26
CA GLN A 225 -7.59 -17.50 31.07
C GLN A 225 -7.70 -17.09 32.54
N ASP A 226 -8.76 -17.55 33.22
CA ASP A 226 -8.71 -17.68 34.67
C ASP A 226 -9.47 -18.94 35.11
N GLN A 227 -8.73 -20.01 35.38
CA GLN A 227 -9.04 -21.04 36.38
C GLN A 227 -7.94 -22.11 36.43
N GLY A 228 -7.28 -22.22 37.59
CA GLY A 228 -6.67 -23.48 38.04
C GLY A 228 -5.20 -23.38 38.48
N GLN A 229 -4.98 -22.97 39.72
CA GLN A 229 -3.73 -23.19 40.46
C GLN A 229 -3.49 -24.70 40.68
N ASP A 230 -2.23 -25.16 40.56
CA ASP A 230 -1.46 -25.70 41.70
C ASP A 230 -0.08 -26.26 41.26
N GLN A 231 0.97 -25.62 41.79
CA GLN A 231 2.23 -26.12 42.38
C GLN A 231 2.78 -27.45 41.79
N ASP A 232 4.05 -27.60 41.37
CA ASP A 232 5.25 -27.29 42.14
C ASP A 232 6.51 -27.73 41.35
N GLN A 233 7.64 -27.10 41.69
CA GLN A 233 9.04 -27.52 41.50
C GLN A 233 9.73 -27.41 40.13
N GLY A 234 10.80 -26.58 40.11
CA GLY A 234 12.00 -26.87 39.31
C GLY A 234 12.72 -25.65 38.76
N ALA A 235 13.59 -25.04 39.57
CA ALA A 235 14.50 -23.94 39.26
C ALA A 235 15.36 -24.14 37.99
N ASP A 236 15.64 -23.06 37.23
CA ASP A 236 16.95 -22.37 37.18
C ASP A 236 16.85 -21.09 36.30
N TYR A 237 17.63 -20.11 36.72
CA TYR A 237 17.85 -18.74 36.29
C TYR A 237 18.21 -18.61 34.80
N THR A 238 17.76 -17.58 34.08
CA THR A 238 18.45 -16.28 34.08
C THR A 238 17.58 -15.18 33.46
N ASP A 239 17.57 -14.07 34.18
CA ASP A 239 17.02 -12.74 33.90
C ASP A 239 17.94 -11.97 32.95
N ALA A 240 17.33 -11.22 32.02
CA ALA A 240 17.80 -9.97 31.39
C ALA A 240 16.89 -9.68 30.18
N SER A 241 15.75 -9.01 30.42
CA SER A 241 15.61 -7.55 30.31
C SER A 241 15.54 -7.06 28.87
N TYR A 242 14.31 -6.75 28.47
CA TYR A 242 13.99 -5.90 27.32
C TYR A 242 14.55 -4.50 27.60
N ASP A 243 15.67 -4.17 26.97
CA ASP A 243 16.17 -2.79 26.96
C ASP A 243 15.49 -2.04 25.82
N THR A 244 14.39 -1.37 26.17
CA THR A 244 13.85 -0.23 25.44
C THR A 244 14.34 1.02 26.16
N GLY A 245 15.31 1.69 25.55
CA GLY A 245 15.82 3.00 25.93
C GLY A 245 16.90 3.38 24.91
N GLY A 246 17.05 4.61 24.45
CA GLY A 246 16.35 5.85 24.70
C GLY A 246 16.73 6.81 23.58
N TYR A 247 15.91 7.83 23.38
CA TYR A 247 16.25 8.98 22.54
C TYR A 247 17.37 9.76 23.22
N ASP A 248 18.47 10.00 22.51
CA ASP A 248 19.38 11.09 22.80
C ASP A 248 19.71 11.85 21.51
N ASP A 249 19.23 13.08 21.49
CA ASP A 249 19.53 14.17 20.58
C ASP A 249 20.96 14.66 20.87
N SER A 250 21.90 14.49 19.94
CA SER A 250 23.08 15.36 19.86
C SER A 250 23.72 15.27 18.47
N GLY A 251 23.92 16.45 17.87
CA GLY A 251 24.29 16.63 16.47
C GLY A 251 25.71 16.24 16.09
N GLY A 252 25.93 16.27 14.77
CA GLY A 252 27.24 16.12 14.15
C GLY A 252 27.12 15.98 12.64
N TYR A 253 27.01 17.11 11.94
CA TYR A 253 27.45 17.19 10.55
C TYR A 253 28.96 16.99 10.52
N ASP A 254 29.48 15.97 9.81
CA ASP A 254 30.61 16.10 8.87
C ASP A 254 30.91 14.77 8.15
N GLY A 255 31.38 14.89 6.91
CA GLY A 255 32.45 14.02 6.42
C GLY A 255 32.12 12.83 5.52
N GLY A 256 32.44 12.97 4.23
CA GLY A 256 33.31 11.98 3.58
C GLY A 256 32.71 11.13 2.47
N TYR A 257 32.76 11.65 1.24
CA TYR A 257 33.03 10.82 0.07
C TYR A 257 34.45 10.23 0.22
N ASP A 258 34.62 8.91 0.04
CA ASP A 258 35.74 8.28 -0.69
C ASP A 258 35.84 6.76 -0.50
N GLY A 259 36.17 6.07 -1.60
CA GLY A 259 36.85 4.76 -1.64
C GLY A 259 35.92 3.52 -1.70
N GLY A 260 36.04 2.60 -2.65
CA GLY A 260 37.02 2.41 -3.71
C GLY A 260 36.71 1.11 -4.45
N PHE A 261 36.96 1.12 -5.76
CA PHE A 261 37.11 -0.08 -6.58
C PHE A 261 38.40 -0.80 -6.16
N ASP A 262 38.35 -2.13 -5.94
CA ASP A 262 39.32 -3.07 -6.52
C ASP A 262 39.00 -4.54 -6.16
N GLY A 263 39.23 -5.42 -7.13
CA GLY A 263 39.98 -6.65 -6.87
C GLY A 263 39.25 -7.99 -6.79
N GLY A 264 39.21 -8.71 -7.91
CA GLY A 264 39.14 -10.17 -7.96
C GLY A 264 38.14 -10.68 -9.00
N GLY A 265 38.48 -11.41 -10.05
CA GLY A 265 39.69 -12.18 -10.35
C GLY A 265 39.20 -13.38 -11.17
N PHE A 266 39.60 -13.45 -12.44
CA PHE A 266 39.29 -14.55 -13.35
C PHE A 266 40.11 -15.79 -12.96
N ASP A 267 39.43 -16.93 -12.78
CA ASP A 267 39.98 -18.28 -12.94
C ASP A 267 38.98 -19.03 -13.83
N GLY A 268 39.34 -19.56 -15.00
CA GLY A 268 40.51 -20.42 -15.20
C GLY A 268 40.08 -21.90 -15.19
N GLY A 269 38.95 -22.23 -15.82
CA GLY A 269 38.40 -23.59 -15.91
C GLY A 269 38.90 -24.32 -17.15
N ASP A 270 39.86 -25.22 -16.92
CA ASP A 270 40.42 -26.23 -17.80
C ASP A 270 39.32 -27.09 -18.49
N PHE A 271 39.26 -27.04 -19.82
CA PHE A 271 38.62 -28.08 -20.64
C PHE A 271 39.72 -28.85 -21.36
N GLY A 272 40.26 -29.84 -20.66
CA GLY A 272 41.16 -30.84 -21.19
C GLY A 272 40.50 -31.61 -22.34
N GLY A 273 41.20 -31.63 -23.47
CA GLY A 273 40.95 -32.53 -24.58
C GLY A 273 41.41 -33.95 -24.26
N GLY A 274 40.73 -34.91 -24.89
CA GLY A 274 41.18 -36.29 -25.01
C GLY A 274 40.62 -36.89 -26.28
N ASP A 275 41.53 -37.17 -27.22
CA ASP A 275 41.43 -38.24 -28.22
C ASP A 275 42.86 -38.53 -28.70
N PHE A 276 43.55 -39.43 -27.97
CA PHE A 276 44.41 -40.54 -28.43
C PHE A 276 44.69 -41.46 -27.24
#